data_AF-A0A525IPH0-F1
#
_entry.id   AF-A0A525IPH0-F1
#
_cell.length_a   1.000
_cell.length_b   1.000
_cell.length_c   1.000
_cell.angle_alpha   90.00
_cell.angle_beta   90.00
_cell.angle_gamma   90.00
#
_symmetry.space_group_name_H-M   'P 1'
#
loop_
_entity.id
_entity.type
_entity.pdbx_description
1 polymer ?
#
loop_
_entity_poly.entity_id
_entity_poly.type
_entity_poly.pdbx_seq_one_letter_code
_entity_poly.pdbx_strand_id
1 'polypeptide(L)'
;MTGGAAGDIVPISIATNLFTSANYPNSAFAEIYTDGSGEDAASASVCTDGSCPLGSAFDGALHLLSASGAVRTLTIFIGAEEGYLTTGDAVASADPFIGVDPIGLNPDIYSIQLSDGISNALPGGVPEPGAWTLMLLGFGGLGAALRASRARREAASAAT
;
A
#
# COMPACT_ATOMS: atom_id res chain seq x y z
N MET A 1 14.88 -3.09 -13.21
CA MET A 1 14.55 -1.87 -14.01
C MET A 1 15.10 -2.04 -15.41
N THR A 2 14.41 -1.50 -16.40
CA THR A 2 14.87 -1.55 -17.81
C THR A 2 14.99 -0.12 -18.35
N GLY A 3 16.08 0.20 -19.03
CA GLY A 3 16.36 1.55 -19.52
C GLY A 3 17.83 1.96 -19.46
N GLY A 4 18.17 3.18 -19.85
CA GLY A 4 19.54 3.70 -19.68
C GLY A 4 20.63 2.99 -20.48
N ALA A 5 21.88 3.41 -20.26
CA ALA A 5 23.05 2.62 -20.65
C ALA A 5 23.24 1.46 -19.65
N ALA A 6 23.76 0.34 -20.14
CA ALA A 6 24.06 -0.80 -19.28
C ALA A 6 25.08 -0.40 -18.21
N GLY A 7 24.72 -0.63 -16.93
CA GLY A 7 25.55 -0.26 -15.79
C GLY A 7 25.25 1.13 -15.19
N ASP A 8 24.33 1.90 -15.76
CA ASP A 8 23.86 3.15 -15.16
C ASP A 8 23.32 2.91 -13.74
N ILE A 9 23.76 3.70 -12.76
CA ILE A 9 23.34 3.54 -11.37
C ILE A 9 22.10 4.37 -11.10
N VAL A 10 21.02 3.71 -10.71
CA VAL A 10 19.73 4.31 -10.35
C VAL A 10 19.54 4.22 -8.84
N PRO A 11 19.46 5.36 -8.14
CA PRO A 11 19.04 5.41 -6.74
C PRO A 11 17.63 4.88 -6.54
N ILE A 12 17.48 4.05 -5.52
CA ILE A 12 16.20 3.55 -5.03
C ILE A 12 16.09 3.94 -3.56
N SER A 13 14.98 4.56 -3.19
CA SER A 13 14.62 4.88 -1.81
C SER A 13 13.38 4.10 -1.42
N ILE A 14 13.36 3.55 -0.21
CA ILE A 14 12.21 2.85 0.35
C ILE A 14 11.90 3.52 1.67
N ALA A 15 11.01 4.50 1.63
CA ALA A 15 10.45 5.07 2.85
C ALA A 15 9.46 4.07 3.44
N THR A 16 9.48 3.81 4.73
CA THR A 16 8.55 2.84 5.32
C THR A 16 8.25 3.17 6.77
N ASN A 17 7.03 2.84 7.19
CA ASN A 17 6.66 2.75 8.59
C ASN A 17 6.54 1.26 8.96
N LEU A 18 7.36 0.81 9.90
CA LEU A 18 7.23 -0.51 10.52
C LEU A 18 6.70 -0.32 11.95
N PHE A 19 5.76 -1.16 12.34
CA PHE A 19 5.18 -1.13 13.67
C PHE A 19 4.84 -2.53 14.15
N THR A 20 5.14 -2.81 15.42
CA THR A 20 4.75 -4.03 16.11
C THR A 20 4.24 -3.74 17.51
N SER A 21 3.24 -4.50 17.95
CA SER A 21 2.69 -4.44 19.31
C SER A 21 2.13 -5.80 19.70
N ALA A 22 2.42 -6.25 20.91
CA ALA A 22 1.93 -7.52 21.42
C ALA A 22 1.89 -7.49 22.95
N ASN A 23 0.91 -8.15 23.55
CA ASN A 23 0.87 -8.40 24.99
C ASN A 23 1.54 -9.72 25.30
N TYR A 24 2.39 -9.79 26.34
CA TYR A 24 2.98 -11.06 26.78
C TYR A 24 1.89 -12.10 27.04
N PRO A 25 2.02 -13.34 26.54
CA PRO A 25 3.17 -13.99 25.91
C PRO A 25 3.18 -13.96 24.37
N ASN A 26 2.36 -13.13 23.73
CA ASN A 26 2.32 -12.99 22.26
C ASN A 26 3.57 -12.29 21.72
N SER A 27 3.84 -12.46 20.42
CA SER A 27 4.93 -11.80 19.73
C SER A 27 4.47 -11.23 18.39
N ALA A 28 5.12 -10.15 17.95
CA ALA A 28 4.94 -9.57 16.64
C ALA A 28 6.29 -9.16 16.07
N PHE A 29 6.47 -9.32 14.75
CA PHE A 29 7.65 -8.92 14.02
C PHE A 29 7.27 -8.31 12.66
N ALA A 30 8.01 -7.29 12.24
CA ALA A 30 7.96 -6.76 10.89
C ALA A 30 9.38 -6.46 10.42
N GLU A 31 9.72 -6.92 9.23
CA GLU A 31 11.02 -6.73 8.61
C GLU A 31 10.86 -6.42 7.13
N ILE A 32 11.73 -5.54 6.65
CA ILE A 32 11.94 -5.28 5.24
C ILE A 32 13.43 -5.47 4.96
N TYR A 33 13.77 -6.20 3.89
CA TYR A 33 15.16 -6.35 3.47
C TYR A 33 15.26 -6.47 1.95
N THR A 34 16.38 -6.02 1.39
CA THR A 34 16.69 -6.13 -0.04
C THR A 34 17.79 -7.14 -0.29
N ASP A 35 17.73 -7.86 -1.42
CA ASP A 35 18.81 -8.76 -1.84
C ASP A 35 20.04 -7.97 -2.36
N GLY A 36 20.97 -7.71 -1.44
CA GLY A 36 22.25 -7.08 -1.74
C GLY A 36 23.43 -7.91 -1.25
N SER A 37 24.58 -7.77 -1.91
CA SER A 37 25.85 -8.21 -1.35
C SER A 37 26.60 -6.98 -0.84
N GLY A 38 27.06 -7.00 0.41
CA GLY A 38 27.82 -5.89 1.00
C GLY A 38 26.98 -4.66 1.26
N GLU A 39 27.48 -3.48 0.85
CA GLU A 39 26.85 -2.16 1.12
C GLU A 39 25.54 -1.92 0.35
N ASP A 40 25.18 -2.82 -0.58
CA ASP A 40 23.95 -2.74 -1.38
C ASP A 40 22.72 -3.33 -0.67
N ALA A 41 22.92 -4.02 0.46
CA ALA A 41 21.83 -4.58 1.26
C ALA A 41 21.31 -3.51 2.23
N ALA A 42 20.00 -3.28 2.22
CA ALA A 42 19.33 -2.43 3.19
C ALA A 42 18.25 -3.22 3.91
N SER A 43 18.20 -3.11 5.23
CA SER A 43 17.17 -3.75 6.04
C SER A 43 16.74 -2.90 7.22
N ALA A 44 15.49 -3.10 7.63
CA ALA A 44 14.93 -2.58 8.88
C ALA A 44 14.02 -3.66 9.48
N SER A 45 14.21 -3.94 10.77
CA SER A 45 13.42 -4.93 11.49
C SER A 45 12.99 -4.41 12.86
N VAL A 46 11.74 -4.66 13.20
CA VAL A 46 11.10 -4.33 14.48
C VAL A 46 10.38 -5.54 15.04
N CYS A 47 10.36 -5.70 16.35
CA CYS A 47 9.64 -6.76 17.03
C CYS A 47 9.40 -6.45 18.51
N THR A 48 8.50 -7.23 19.12
CA THR A 48 8.04 -7.03 20.51
C THR A 48 8.83 -7.83 21.55
N ASP A 49 9.62 -8.83 21.13
CA ASP A 49 10.41 -9.68 22.03
C ASP A 49 11.77 -9.07 22.42
N GLY A 50 12.09 -7.89 21.86
CA GLY A 50 13.34 -7.17 22.11
C GLY A 50 14.56 -7.71 21.35
N SER A 51 14.37 -8.68 20.45
CA SER A 51 15.47 -9.22 19.63
C SER A 51 15.88 -8.30 18.47
N CYS A 52 15.00 -7.39 18.06
CA CYS A 52 15.22 -6.51 16.91
C CYS A 52 15.99 -5.24 17.28
N PRO A 53 16.91 -4.78 16.39
CA PRO A 53 17.75 -3.61 16.65
C PRO A 53 16.97 -2.30 16.75
N LEU A 54 15.79 -2.20 16.12
CA LEU A 54 14.98 -0.99 16.09
C LEU A 54 13.81 -1.01 17.11
N GLY A 55 13.78 -1.98 18.01
CA GLY A 55 12.69 -2.12 18.98
C GLY A 55 11.36 -2.41 18.30
N SER A 56 10.29 -1.71 18.66
CA SER A 56 8.92 -2.00 18.20
C SER A 56 8.40 -1.12 17.06
N ALA A 57 9.16 -0.10 16.64
CA ALA A 57 8.73 0.81 15.58
C ALA A 57 9.93 1.39 14.81
N PHE A 58 9.74 1.63 13.51
CA PHE A 58 10.69 2.30 12.63
C PHE A 58 9.93 3.22 11.69
N ASP A 59 10.41 4.46 11.56
CA ASP A 59 9.94 5.42 10.58
C ASP A 59 11.17 6.05 9.92
N GLY A 60 11.36 5.75 8.64
CA GLY A 60 12.57 6.17 7.94
C GLY A 60 12.65 5.65 6.52
N ALA A 61 13.80 5.85 5.89
CA ALA A 61 14.07 5.41 4.53
C ALA A 61 15.28 4.50 4.46
N LEU A 62 15.15 3.43 3.67
CA LEU A 62 16.25 2.60 3.21
C LEU A 62 16.70 3.11 1.85
N HIS A 63 18.01 3.23 1.67
CA HIS A 63 18.60 3.69 0.41
C HIS A 63 19.44 2.58 -0.19
N LEU A 64 19.29 2.35 -1.48
CA LEU A 64 20.07 1.37 -2.21
C LEU A 64 20.35 1.86 -3.63
N LEU A 65 21.43 1.35 -4.20
CA LEU A 65 21.85 1.66 -5.56
C LEU A 65 21.62 0.42 -6.43
N SER A 66 20.95 0.60 -7.57
CA SER A 66 20.75 -0.48 -8.53
C SER A 66 21.30 -0.10 -9.89
N ALA A 67 22.14 -0.96 -10.45
CA ALA A 67 22.52 -0.83 -11.85
C ALA A 67 21.32 -1.08 -12.78
N SER A 68 21.27 -0.40 -13.91
CA SER A 68 20.29 -0.68 -14.95
C SER A 68 20.46 -2.10 -15.49
N GLY A 69 19.35 -2.80 -15.69
CA GLY A 69 19.32 -4.21 -16.07
C GLY A 69 19.50 -5.17 -14.89
N ALA A 70 19.86 -4.69 -13.70
CA ALA A 70 19.84 -5.52 -12.50
C ALA A 70 18.40 -5.82 -12.07
N VAL A 71 18.21 -7.05 -11.58
CA VAL A 71 17.00 -7.47 -10.87
C VAL A 71 17.32 -7.47 -9.38
N ARG A 72 16.45 -6.84 -8.60
CA ARG A 72 16.50 -6.81 -7.14
C ARG A 72 15.17 -7.28 -6.59
N THR A 73 15.24 -8.02 -5.50
CA THR A 73 14.13 -8.53 -4.71
C THR A 73 14.06 -7.73 -3.42
N LEU A 74 12.91 -7.08 -3.23
CA LEU A 74 12.51 -6.54 -1.95
C LEU A 74 11.64 -7.58 -1.25
N THR A 75 12.06 -8.04 -0.08
CA THR A 75 11.28 -8.96 0.73
C THR A 75 10.76 -8.24 1.95
N ILE A 76 9.49 -8.45 2.23
CA ILE A 76 8.81 -7.93 3.42
C ILE A 76 8.27 -9.12 4.18
N PHE A 77 8.66 -9.23 5.45
CA PHE A 77 8.14 -10.22 6.36
C PHE A 77 7.33 -9.54 7.45
N ILE A 78 6.11 -10.02 7.67
CA ILE A 78 5.21 -9.51 8.70
C ILE A 78 4.61 -10.73 9.38
N GLY A 79 4.70 -10.78 10.69
CA GLY A 79 4.15 -11.87 11.48
C GLY A 79 3.65 -11.37 12.83
N ALA A 80 2.51 -11.92 13.24
CA ALA A 80 1.98 -11.77 14.58
C ALA A 80 1.59 -13.18 15.05
N GLU A 81 2.04 -13.55 16.25
CA GLU A 81 1.83 -14.88 16.82
C GLU A 81 1.14 -14.75 18.19
N GLU A 82 0.11 -15.57 18.38
CA GLU A 82 -0.58 -15.70 19.66
C GLU A 82 0.09 -16.79 20.51
N GLY A 83 0.33 -16.49 21.78
CA GLY A 83 0.86 -17.45 22.75
C GLY A 83 -0.21 -18.46 23.22
N TYR A 84 0.25 -19.67 23.54
CA TYR A 84 -0.59 -20.86 23.74
C TYR A 84 -1.61 -20.83 24.91
N LEU A 85 -1.59 -19.82 25.79
CA LEU A 85 -2.29 -19.86 27.08
C LEU A 85 -3.13 -18.63 27.44
N THR A 86 -3.20 -17.61 26.59
CA THR A 86 -3.91 -16.37 26.93
C THR A 86 -4.58 -15.74 25.71
N THR A 87 -5.74 -15.14 25.93
CA THR A 87 -6.32 -14.17 24.99
C THR A 87 -5.46 -12.91 25.01
N GLY A 88 -4.98 -12.48 23.85
CA GLY A 88 -4.24 -11.24 23.71
C GLY A 88 -4.06 -10.90 22.24
N ASP A 89 -3.86 -9.62 21.95
CA ASP A 89 -3.66 -9.15 20.59
C ASP A 89 -2.15 -9.10 20.26
N ALA A 90 -1.84 -9.39 18.99
CA ALA A 90 -0.55 -9.11 18.38
C ALA A 90 -0.80 -8.45 17.03
N VAL A 91 -0.09 -7.37 16.77
CA VAL A 91 -0.22 -6.57 15.55
C VAL A 91 1.17 -6.32 15.00
N ALA A 92 1.32 -6.53 13.70
CA ALA A 92 2.50 -6.17 12.94
C ALA A 92 2.04 -5.50 11.64
N SER A 93 2.74 -4.44 11.22
CA SER A 93 2.47 -3.75 9.97
C SER A 93 3.75 -3.22 9.34
N ALA A 94 3.75 -3.16 8.01
CA ALA A 94 4.75 -2.47 7.20
C ALA A 94 4.03 -1.69 6.10
N ASP A 95 4.37 -0.41 5.94
CA ASP A 95 3.80 0.45 4.90
C ASP A 95 4.93 1.09 4.07
N PRO A 96 5.43 0.37 3.04
CA PRO A 96 6.52 0.86 2.22
C PRO A 96 6.05 1.77 1.07
N PHE A 97 6.74 2.88 0.90
CA PHE A 97 6.72 3.73 -0.28
C PHE A 97 8.06 3.63 -1.02
N ILE A 98 8.03 3.10 -2.23
CA ILE A 98 9.23 2.86 -3.04
C ILE A 98 9.39 4.00 -4.06
N GLY A 99 10.42 4.81 -3.84
CA GLY A 99 10.90 5.83 -4.77
C GLY A 99 11.98 5.29 -5.69
N VAL A 100 11.82 5.54 -6.98
CA VAL A 100 12.83 5.28 -8.01
C VAL A 100 13.16 6.60 -8.66
N ASP A 101 14.41 7.02 -8.57
CA ASP A 101 14.81 8.34 -9.06
C ASP A 101 15.98 8.27 -10.06
N PRO A 102 15.69 8.28 -11.37
CA PRO A 102 16.71 8.35 -12.41
C PRO A 102 17.08 9.79 -12.82
N ILE A 103 16.85 10.83 -11.99
CA ILE A 103 16.98 12.27 -12.35
C ILE A 103 18.35 12.68 -12.95
N GLY A 104 19.40 11.86 -12.82
CA GLY A 104 20.68 12.08 -13.49
C GLY A 104 20.83 11.53 -14.93
N LEU A 105 19.87 10.74 -15.43
CA LEU A 105 20.11 9.78 -16.52
C LEU A 105 19.08 9.82 -17.66
N ASN A 106 18.32 10.91 -17.79
CA ASN A 106 17.13 11.02 -18.65
C ASN A 106 16.02 10.05 -18.19
N PRO A 107 15.05 10.49 -17.36
CA PRO A 107 14.03 9.59 -16.80
C PRO A 107 13.16 8.91 -17.86
N ASP A 108 13.00 9.53 -19.04
CA ASP A 108 12.09 9.06 -20.09
C ASP A 108 12.51 7.72 -20.72
N ILE A 109 13.77 7.31 -20.53
CA ILE A 109 14.29 6.04 -21.05
C ILE A 109 14.27 4.91 -20.02
N TYR A 110 13.71 5.13 -18.82
CA TYR A 110 13.59 4.11 -17.77
C TYR A 110 12.15 3.63 -17.61
N SER A 111 11.99 2.34 -17.31
CA SER A 111 10.72 1.75 -16.92
C SER A 111 10.86 0.80 -15.74
N ILE A 112 9.82 0.79 -14.90
CA ILE A 112 9.70 -0.13 -13.77
C ILE A 112 8.91 -1.34 -14.26
N GLN A 113 9.58 -2.49 -14.25
CA GLN A 113 8.91 -3.77 -14.46
C GLN A 113 8.53 -4.35 -13.10
N LEU A 114 7.25 -4.62 -12.92
CA LEU A 114 6.69 -5.25 -11.73
C LEU A 114 6.33 -6.70 -12.04
N SER A 115 6.30 -7.54 -11.00
CA SER A 115 5.78 -8.90 -11.11
C SER A 115 4.26 -8.91 -11.28
N ASP A 116 3.72 -10.01 -11.78
CA ASP A 116 2.28 -10.20 -11.88
C ASP A 116 1.59 -9.98 -10.52
N GLY A 117 0.45 -9.31 -10.52
CA GLY A 117 -0.30 -8.95 -9.31
C GLY A 117 0.18 -7.69 -8.59
N ILE A 118 1.33 -7.11 -8.99
CA ILE A 118 1.81 -5.82 -8.49
C ILE A 118 1.56 -4.77 -9.58
N SER A 119 0.66 -3.83 -9.30
CA SER A 119 0.26 -2.81 -10.26
C SER A 119 0.71 -1.43 -9.82
N ASN A 120 1.29 -0.67 -10.76
CA ASN A 120 1.48 0.78 -10.65
C ASN A 120 0.19 1.57 -10.96
N ALA A 121 -0.93 0.90 -11.24
CA ALA A 121 -2.19 1.58 -11.43
C ALA A 121 -2.55 2.31 -10.13
N LEU A 122 -2.90 3.58 -10.23
CA LEU A 122 -3.56 4.27 -9.13
C LEU A 122 -4.72 3.37 -8.64
N PRO A 123 -4.84 3.12 -7.33
CA PRO A 123 -5.99 2.39 -6.78
C PRO A 123 -7.24 2.94 -7.45
N GLY A 124 -8.03 2.06 -8.07
CA GLY A 124 -9.17 2.46 -8.90
C GLY A 124 -9.95 3.55 -8.17
N GLY A 125 -10.01 4.74 -8.79
CA GLY A 125 -10.37 5.96 -8.09
C GLY A 125 -11.66 5.76 -7.31
N VAL A 126 -11.58 5.89 -5.98
CA VAL A 126 -12.79 6.00 -5.15
C VAL A 126 -13.58 7.15 -5.75
N PRO A 127 -14.86 6.95 -6.17
CA PRO A 127 -15.62 8.01 -6.77
C PRO A 127 -15.58 9.22 -5.85
N GLU A 128 -15.16 10.36 -6.39
CA GLU A 128 -15.00 11.56 -5.58
C GLU A 128 -16.30 11.84 -4.81
N PRO A 129 -16.24 12.48 -3.62
CA PRO A 129 -17.45 12.78 -2.84
C PRO A 129 -18.57 13.44 -3.65
N GLY A 130 -18.21 14.23 -4.69
CA GLY A 130 -19.16 14.80 -5.64
C GLY A 130 -19.86 13.77 -6.54
N ALA A 131 -19.17 12.72 -6.98
CA ALA A 131 -19.75 11.65 -7.79
C ALA A 131 -20.84 10.89 -7.01
N TRP A 132 -20.63 10.63 -5.71
CA TRP A 132 -21.67 10.08 -4.84
C TRP A 132 -22.87 11.01 -4.72
N THR A 133 -22.62 12.30 -4.58
CA THR A 133 -23.68 13.30 -4.47
C THR A 133 -24.50 13.37 -5.75
N LEU A 134 -23.86 13.41 -6.92
CA LEU A 134 -24.55 13.40 -8.21
C LEU A 134 -25.33 12.10 -8.45
N MET A 135 -24.77 10.96 -8.03
CA MET A 135 -25.43 9.67 -8.13
C MET A 135 -26.70 9.63 -7.26
N LEU A 136 -26.60 10.05 -6.00
CA LEU A 136 -27.72 10.11 -5.07
C LEU A 136 -28.78 11.12 -5.52
N LEU A 137 -28.37 12.26 -6.04
CA LEU A 137 -29.29 13.29 -6.53
C LEU A 137 -29.99 12.84 -7.82
N GLY A 138 -29.27 12.18 -8.73
CA GLY A 138 -29.83 11.60 -9.95
C GLY A 138 -30.83 10.48 -9.67
N PHE A 139 -30.42 9.45 -8.92
CA PHE A 139 -31.31 8.32 -8.62
C PHE A 139 -32.41 8.68 -7.62
N GLY A 140 -32.10 9.49 -6.61
CA GLY A 140 -33.09 10.00 -5.66
C GLY A 140 -34.12 10.90 -6.34
N GLY A 141 -33.68 11.79 -7.24
CA GLY A 141 -34.55 12.64 -8.02
C GLY A 141 -35.47 11.85 -8.95
N LEU A 142 -34.92 10.86 -9.68
CA LEU A 142 -35.71 9.99 -10.55
C LEU A 142 -36.74 9.17 -9.74
N GLY A 143 -36.33 8.59 -8.61
CA GLY A 143 -37.22 7.85 -7.72
C GLY A 143 -38.37 8.70 -7.17
N ALA A 144 -38.07 9.93 -6.74
CA ALA A 144 -39.08 10.87 -6.26
C ALA A 144 -40.09 11.25 -7.35
N ALA A 145 -39.61 11.50 -8.58
CA ALA A 145 -40.47 11.82 -9.72
C ALA A 145 -41.42 10.65 -10.06
N LEU A 146 -40.91 9.42 -10.08
CA LEU A 146 -41.72 8.22 -10.32
C LEU A 146 -42.78 8.04 -9.23
N ARG A 147 -42.43 8.25 -7.94
CA ARG A 147 -43.37 8.17 -6.81
C ARG A 147 -44.49 9.19 -6.94
N ALA A 148 -44.15 10.44 -7.25
CA ALA A 148 -45.14 11.51 -7.43
C ALA A 148 -46.11 11.22 -8.59
N SER A 149 -45.60 10.65 -9.68
CA SER A 149 -46.45 10.30 -10.84
C SER A 149 -47.48 9.22 -10.52
N ARG A 150 -47.14 8.23 -9.68
CA ARG A 150 -48.06 7.15 -9.26
C ARG A 150 -49.16 7.69 -8.36
N ALA A 151 -48.83 8.50 -7.36
CA ALA A 151 -49.81 9.12 -6.46
C ALA A 151 -50.85 9.96 -7.22
N ARG A 152 -50.42 10.67 -8.29
CA ARG A 152 -51.34 11.43 -9.15
C ARG A 152 -52.29 10.53 -9.95
N ARG A 153 -51.81 9.39 -10.43
CA ARG A 153 -52.64 8.42 -11.17
C ARG A 153 -53.68 7.76 -10.27
N GLU A 154 -53.30 7.40 -9.05
CA GLU A 154 -54.21 6.83 -8.05
C GLU A 154 -55.31 7.83 -7.66
N ALA A 155 -54.95 9.10 -7.41
CA ALA A 155 -55.91 10.16 -7.13
C ALA A 155 -56.89 10.40 -8.30
N ALA A 156 -56.41 10.32 -9.54
CA ALA A 156 -57.26 10.45 -10.72
C ALA A 156 -58.24 9.28 -10.89
N SER A 157 -57.85 8.05 -10.52
CA SER A 157 -58.73 6.87 -10.57
C SER A 157 -59.78 6.81 -9.46
N ALA A 158 -59.59 7.55 -8.36
CA ALA A 158 -60.57 7.61 -7.26
C ALA A 158 -61.68 8.66 -7.47
N ALA A 159 -61.57 9.49 -8.52
CA ALA A 159 -62.50 10.59 -8.81
C ALA A 159 -63.55 10.24 -9.89
N THR A 160 -63.58 9.00 -10.36
CA THR A 160 -64.57 8.43 -11.29
C THR A 160 -65.43 7.40 -10.58
#